data_AF-A0A924I8T5-F1
#
_entry.id   AF-A0A924I8T5-F1
#
_cell.length_a   1.000
_cell.length_b   1.000
_cell.length_c   1.000
_cell.angle_alpha   90.00
_cell.angle_beta   90.00
_cell.angle_gamma   90.00
#
_symmetry.space_group_name_H-M   'P 1'
#
loop_
_entity.id
_entity.type
_entity.pdbx_description
1 polymer ?
#
loop_
_entity_poly.entity_id
_entity_poly.type
_entity_poly.pdbx_seq_one_letter_code
_entity_poly.pdbx_strand_id
1 'polypeptide(L)'
;MKRKFSSLTLEEVMQLVPAQHLSKWTLETSARASSNTLLDLFRRFKSFDLTGSEAAKVMLIDALLVEIVPDYPSLKVWKSASLESETVAGIADYLVAPTRAYLKTPLLCAIEAKRDNFDAG
;
A
#
# COMPACT_ATOMS: atom_id res chain seq x y z
N MET A 1 23.08 7.46 11.96
CA MET A 1 22.25 6.32 11.51
C MET A 1 20.82 6.83 11.39
N LYS A 2 20.18 6.80 10.20
CA LYS A 2 18.82 7.33 10.04
C LYS A 2 17.80 6.43 10.74
N ARG A 3 16.76 7.01 11.33
CA ARG A 3 15.73 6.28 12.07
C ARG A 3 14.81 5.54 11.07
N LYS A 4 14.36 4.33 11.41
CA LYS A 4 13.45 3.54 10.55
C LYS A 4 12.04 4.13 10.59
N PHE A 5 11.36 4.25 9.44
CA PHE A 5 9.95 4.64 9.39
C PHE A 5 9.05 3.77 10.28
N SER A 6 9.28 2.46 10.27
CA SER A 6 8.52 1.48 11.07
C SER A 6 8.69 1.61 12.58
N SER A 7 9.59 2.49 13.04
CA SER A 7 9.87 2.76 14.46
C SER A 7 9.23 4.06 14.99
N LEU A 8 8.50 4.78 14.14
CA LEU A 8 7.74 5.97 14.54
C LEU A 8 6.39 5.56 15.11
N THR A 9 5.99 6.18 16.22
CA THR A 9 4.62 6.09 16.73
C THR A 9 3.69 6.96 15.90
N LEU A 10 2.37 6.70 15.97
CA LEU A 10 1.38 7.54 15.32
C LEU A 10 1.53 9.01 15.76
N GLU A 11 1.74 9.27 17.04
CA GLU A 11 1.92 10.62 17.59
C GLU A 11 3.15 11.32 16.97
N GLU A 12 4.28 10.61 16.86
CA GLU A 12 5.49 11.13 16.23
C GLU A 12 5.30 11.41 14.73
N VAL A 13 4.55 10.55 14.01
CA VAL A 13 4.22 10.78 12.60
C VAL A 13 3.30 11.99 12.45
N MET A 14 2.31 12.14 13.32
CA MET A 14 1.34 13.24 13.29
C MET A 14 2.00 14.60 13.56
N GLN A 15 3.11 14.66 14.31
CA GLN A 15 3.90 15.89 14.48
C GLN A 15 4.67 16.31 13.22
N LEU A 16 4.96 15.37 12.31
CA LEU A 16 5.67 15.64 11.05
C LEU A 16 4.72 16.10 9.92
N VAL A 17 3.41 15.93 10.09
CA VAL A 17 2.39 16.39 9.14
C VAL A 17 1.74 17.64 9.70
N PRO A 18 1.81 18.79 9.01
CA PRO A 18 1.07 19.96 9.44
C PRO A 18 -0.42 19.59 9.54
N ALA A 19 -1.00 19.72 10.73
CA ALA A 19 -2.37 19.28 11.03
C ALA A 19 -3.45 19.84 10.06
N GLN A 20 -3.11 20.93 9.36
CA GLN A 20 -3.92 21.58 8.32
C GLN A 20 -4.07 20.74 7.03
N HIS A 21 -3.29 19.65 6.87
CA HIS A 21 -3.31 18.80 5.68
C HIS A 21 -3.90 17.39 5.93
N LEU A 22 -4.26 17.05 7.17
CA LEU A 22 -4.88 15.76 7.48
C LEU A 22 -6.40 15.94 7.61
N SER A 23 -7.09 15.68 6.50
CA SER A 23 -8.54 15.54 6.50
C SER A 23 -8.92 14.07 6.63
N LYS A 24 -9.86 13.74 7.51
CA LYS A 24 -10.48 12.42 7.53
C LYS A 24 -11.20 12.23 6.19
N TRP A 25 -10.80 11.23 5.43
CA TRP A 25 -11.47 10.89 4.17
C TRP A 25 -12.72 10.08 4.48
N THR A 26 -13.88 10.60 4.07
CA THR A 26 -15.10 9.80 3.92
C THR A 26 -15.15 9.36 2.47
N LEU A 27 -14.85 8.10 2.21
CA LEU A 27 -14.91 7.53 0.87
C LEU A 27 -16.31 6.99 0.63
N GLU A 28 -17.14 7.74 -0.09
CA GLU A 28 -18.38 7.20 -0.64
C GLU A 28 -18.05 6.40 -1.89
N THR A 29 -17.93 5.08 -1.73
CA THR A 29 -17.67 4.16 -2.83
C THR A 29 -18.69 3.03 -2.81
N SER A 30 -19.03 2.54 -4.00
CA SER A 30 -19.88 1.37 -4.17
C SER A 30 -19.00 0.13 -4.36
N ALA A 31 -19.46 -1.01 -3.83
CA ALA A 31 -18.78 -2.27 -4.08
C ALA A 31 -18.77 -2.55 -5.59
N ARG A 32 -17.57 -2.77 -6.14
CA ARG A 32 -17.42 -3.17 -7.54
C ARG A 32 -17.49 -4.69 -7.65
N ALA A 33 -18.20 -5.17 -8.66
CA ALA A 33 -18.13 -6.59 -9.02
C ALA A 33 -16.72 -6.94 -9.50
N SER A 34 -16.21 -8.10 -9.11
CA SER A 34 -14.91 -8.60 -9.56
C SER A 34 -14.92 -8.82 -11.08
N SER A 35 -13.86 -8.38 -11.77
CA SER A 35 -13.68 -8.69 -13.18
C SER A 35 -13.37 -10.17 -13.41
N ASN A 36 -13.53 -10.62 -14.66
CA ASN A 36 -13.10 -11.95 -15.08
C ASN A 36 -11.59 -12.17 -14.85
N THR A 37 -10.78 -11.12 -15.00
CA THR A 37 -9.33 -11.18 -14.76
C THR A 37 -9.03 -11.53 -13.31
N LEU A 38 -9.67 -10.84 -12.36
CA LEU A 38 -9.48 -11.11 -10.93
C LEU A 38 -9.99 -12.51 -10.55
N LEU A 39 -11.15 -12.91 -11.07
CA LEU A 39 -11.71 -14.24 -10.84
C LEU A 39 -10.79 -15.36 -11.36
N ASP A 40 -10.17 -15.17 -12.52
CA ASP A 40 -9.23 -16.12 -13.09
C ASP A 40 -7.94 -16.21 -12.28
N LEU A 41 -7.40 -15.08 -11.80
CA LEU A 41 -6.26 -15.06 -10.88
C LEU A 41 -6.57 -15.81 -9.59
N PHE A 42 -7.72 -15.52 -8.96
CA PHE A 42 -8.15 -16.21 -7.74
C PHE A 42 -8.37 -17.70 -7.97
N ARG A 43 -8.90 -18.11 -9.13
CA ARG A 43 -9.02 -19.53 -9.46
C ARG A 43 -7.66 -20.22 -9.49
N ARG A 44 -6.63 -19.59 -10.07
CA ARG A 44 -5.25 -20.10 -10.07
C ARG A 44 -4.66 -20.11 -8.66
N PHE A 45 -5.00 -19.11 -7.84
CA PHE A 45 -4.48 -19.01 -6.48
C PHE A 45 -4.99 -20.11 -5.54
N LYS A 46 -6.13 -20.76 -5.85
CA LYS A 46 -6.61 -21.94 -5.11
C LYS A 46 -5.60 -23.09 -5.06
N SER A 47 -4.63 -23.13 -5.97
CA SER A 47 -3.57 -24.14 -5.99
C SER A 47 -2.40 -23.83 -5.05
N PHE A 48 -2.36 -22.66 -4.42
CA PHE A 48 -1.30 -22.22 -3.52
C PHE A 48 -1.84 -22.01 -2.10
N ASP A 49 -1.00 -22.27 -1.09
CA ASP A 49 -1.28 -21.83 0.28
C ASP A 49 -0.92 -20.35 0.42
N LEU A 50 -1.95 -19.50 0.54
CA LEU A 50 -1.80 -18.05 0.62
C LEU A 50 -1.64 -17.52 2.05
N THR A 51 -1.75 -18.40 3.05
CA THR A 51 -1.80 -18.02 4.47
C THR A 51 -0.42 -18.09 5.12
N GLY A 52 0.46 -18.95 4.62
CA GLY A 52 1.70 -19.31 5.29
C GLY A 52 2.91 -18.41 5.01
N SER A 53 2.84 -17.43 4.10
CA SER A 53 4.00 -16.58 3.81
C SER A 53 3.68 -15.18 3.29
N GLU A 54 4.60 -14.25 3.56
CA GLU A 54 4.58 -12.88 3.02
C GLU A 54 4.58 -12.87 1.48
N ALA A 55 5.30 -13.80 0.84
CA ALA A 55 5.29 -13.94 -0.62
C ALA A 55 3.88 -14.27 -1.15
N ALA A 56 3.12 -15.07 -0.39
CA ALA A 56 1.78 -15.45 -0.78
C ALA A 56 0.76 -14.30 -0.56
N LYS A 57 0.93 -13.49 0.50
CA LYS A 57 0.18 -12.23 0.67
C LYS A 57 0.47 -11.24 -0.46
N VAL A 58 1.74 -11.14 -0.90
CA VAL A 58 2.14 -10.32 -2.04
C VAL A 58 1.40 -10.73 -3.31
N MET A 59 1.19 -12.02 -3.56
CA MET A 59 0.40 -12.48 -4.73
C MET A 59 -1.05 -11.98 -4.70
N LEU A 60 -1.67 -11.91 -3.52
CA LEU A 60 -3.02 -11.37 -3.36
C LEU A 60 -3.07 -9.87 -3.61
N ILE A 61 -2.13 -9.12 -3.03
CA ILE A 61 -2.02 -7.66 -3.22
C ILE A 61 -1.79 -7.34 -4.71
N ASP A 62 -0.94 -8.12 -5.39
CA ASP A 62 -0.69 -7.97 -6.82
C ASP A 62 -1.95 -8.14 -7.67
N ALA A 63 -2.75 -9.18 -7.39
CA ALA A 63 -3.99 -9.40 -8.12
C ALA A 63 -4.99 -8.27 -7.92
N LEU A 64 -5.09 -7.72 -6.71
CA LEU A 64 -5.95 -6.58 -6.42
C LEU A 64 -5.45 -5.30 -7.11
N LEU A 65 -4.14 -5.04 -7.13
CA LEU A 65 -3.59 -3.88 -7.82
C LEU A 65 -3.78 -3.98 -9.35
N VAL A 66 -3.69 -5.18 -9.91
CA VAL A 66 -3.99 -5.43 -11.34
C VAL A 66 -5.47 -5.16 -11.65
N GLU A 67 -6.39 -5.46 -10.72
CA GLU A 67 -7.82 -5.17 -10.89
C GLU A 67 -8.12 -3.67 -10.80
N ILE A 68 -7.52 -2.98 -9.83
CA ILE A 68 -7.96 -1.63 -9.41
C ILE A 68 -7.22 -0.54 -10.18
N VAL A 69 -5.89 -0.62 -10.27
CA VAL A 69 -5.05 0.47 -10.77
C VAL A 69 -5.35 0.88 -12.22
N PRO A 70 -5.71 -0.03 -13.15
CA PRO A 70 -6.05 0.35 -14.51
C PRO A 70 -7.20 1.37 -14.64
N ASP A 71 -8.12 1.43 -13.68
CA ASP A 71 -9.20 2.44 -13.68
C ASP A 71 -8.73 3.84 -13.26
N TYR A 72 -7.51 3.94 -12.72
CA TYR A 72 -6.89 5.18 -12.26
C TYR A 72 -5.60 5.43 -13.04
N PRO A 73 -5.69 5.83 -14.33
CA PRO A 73 -4.53 5.93 -15.22
C PRO A 73 -3.49 6.97 -14.77
N SER A 74 -3.88 7.90 -13.88
CA SER A 74 -2.96 8.83 -13.26
C SER A 74 -2.05 8.15 -12.23
N LEU A 75 -2.46 7.05 -11.62
CA LEU A 75 -1.72 6.33 -10.59
C LEU A 75 -0.70 5.35 -11.18
N LYS A 76 0.41 5.20 -10.49
CA LYS A 76 1.41 4.16 -10.74
C LYS A 76 1.72 3.42 -9.45
N VAL A 77 2.07 2.15 -9.60
CA VAL A 77 2.53 1.29 -8.51
C VAL A 77 4.05 1.11 -8.61
N TRP A 78 4.76 1.39 -7.53
CA TRP A 78 6.16 1.02 -7.35
C TRP A 78 6.26 -0.04 -6.27
N LYS A 79 6.78 -1.22 -6.63
CA LYS A 79 7.10 -2.28 -5.67
C LYS A 79 8.46 -2.03 -5.03
N SER A 80 8.59 -2.37 -3.75
CA SER A 80 9.83 -2.21 -2.98
C SER A 80 10.42 -0.80 -3.11
N ALA A 81 9.55 0.21 -2.99
CA ALA A 81 9.93 1.60 -3.15
C ALA A 81 10.78 2.05 -1.96
N SER A 82 12.02 2.47 -2.23
CA SER A 82 12.87 3.11 -1.23
C SER A 82 12.30 4.51 -0.89
N LEU A 83 11.97 4.70 0.38
CA LEU A 83 11.51 5.95 0.96
C LEU A 83 12.68 6.54 1.77
N GLU A 84 13.14 7.72 1.38
CA GLU A 84 14.24 8.40 2.07
C GLU A 84 13.93 9.88 2.27
N SER A 85 14.11 10.35 3.50
CA SER A 85 14.16 11.77 3.83
C SER A 85 15.51 12.11 4.48
N GLU A 86 15.67 13.36 4.93
CA GLU A 86 16.85 13.78 5.69
C GLU A 86 17.02 12.99 7.00
N THR A 87 15.91 12.65 7.68
CA THR A 87 15.92 12.09 9.03
C THR A 87 15.52 10.61 9.11
N VAL A 88 14.76 10.10 8.13
CA VAL A 88 14.17 8.75 8.16
C VAL A 88 14.31 8.03 6.82
N ALA A 89 14.42 6.70 6.87
CA ALA A 89 14.54 5.85 5.68
C ALA A 89 13.81 4.51 5.86
N GLY A 90 13.35 3.92 4.76
CA GLY A 90 12.62 2.66 4.75
C GLY A 90 12.36 2.12 3.34
N ILE A 91 11.78 0.93 3.25
CA ILE A 91 11.32 0.32 2.00
C ILE A 91 9.83 0.02 2.18
N ALA A 92 8.99 0.62 1.34
CA ALA A 92 7.58 0.25 1.24
C ALA A 92 7.43 -0.94 0.30
N ASP A 93 6.65 -1.95 0.69
CA ASP A 93 6.38 -3.10 -0.18
C ASP A 93 5.67 -2.64 -1.47
N TYR A 94 4.72 -1.71 -1.32
CA TYR A 94 4.07 -1.02 -2.44
C TYR A 94 3.89 0.47 -2.13
N LEU A 95 4.17 1.29 -3.13
CA LEU A 95 3.80 2.69 -3.16
C LEU A 95 2.88 2.94 -4.34
N VAL A 96 1.72 3.56 -4.09
CA VAL A 96 0.75 3.94 -5.13
C VAL A 96 0.60 5.45 -5.13
N ALA A 97 1.00 6.11 -6.22
CA ALA A 97 0.90 7.57 -6.33
C ALA A 97 0.89 8.03 -7.80
N PRO A 98 0.43 9.27 -8.09
CA PRO A 98 0.45 9.78 -9.47
C PRO A 98 1.85 10.03 -10.03
N THR A 99 2.80 10.39 -9.15
CA THR A 99 4.17 10.72 -9.54
C THR A 99 5.18 10.12 -8.58
N ARG A 100 6.38 9.84 -9.07
CA ARG A 100 7.48 9.35 -8.23
C ARG A 100 8.11 10.46 -7.36
N ALA A 101 7.84 11.73 -7.65
CA ALA A 101 8.42 12.86 -6.92
C ALA A 101 8.04 12.86 -5.44
N TYR A 102 6.89 12.27 -5.09
CA TYR A 102 6.42 12.15 -3.73
C TYR A 102 7.30 11.23 -2.84
N LEU A 103 8.24 10.46 -3.41
CA LEU A 103 9.27 9.73 -2.65
C LEU A 103 10.14 10.64 -1.76
N LYS A 104 10.26 11.93 -2.08
CA LYS A 104 11.06 12.91 -1.33
C LYS A 104 10.36 13.45 -0.08
N THR A 105 9.05 13.20 0.07
CA THR A 105 8.24 13.64 1.23
C THR A 105 7.23 12.54 1.55
N PRO A 106 7.63 11.51 2.30
CA PRO A 106 6.86 10.27 2.45
C PRO A 106 5.72 10.43 3.47
N LEU A 107 4.65 11.10 3.03
CA LEU A 107 3.36 11.20 3.74
C LEU A 107 2.25 10.52 2.91
N LEU A 108 2.55 9.39 2.29
CA LEU A 108 1.72 8.74 1.27
C LEU A 108 1.13 7.41 1.75
N CYS A 109 0.10 6.95 1.03
CA CYS A 109 -0.46 5.62 1.16
C CYS A 109 0.60 4.56 0.80
N ALA A 110 1.14 3.91 1.81
CA ALA A 110 1.97 2.72 1.68
C ALA A 110 1.10 1.50 2.00
N ILE A 111 1.22 0.45 1.19
CA ILE A 111 0.62 -0.86 1.48
C ILE A 111 1.77 -1.76 1.95
N GLU A 112 1.67 -2.31 3.15
CA GLU A 112 2.67 -3.21 3.74
C GLU A 112 2.07 -4.61 3.88
N ALA A 113 2.73 -5.63 3.33
CA ALA A 113 2.26 -7.02 3.47
C ALA A 113 2.43 -7.55 4.92
N LYS A 114 3.37 -6.94 5.66
CA LYS A 114 3.86 -7.43 6.95
C LYS A 114 3.00 -7.07 8.16
N ARG A 115 1.95 -6.25 8.02
CA ARG A 115 1.18 -5.72 9.17
C ARG A 115 -0.33 -5.79 9.06
N ASP A 116 -0.89 -6.17 7.93
CA ASP A 116 -2.34 -6.36 7.84
C ASP A 116 -2.75 -7.68 8.50
N ASN A 117 -3.43 -7.56 9.64
CA ASN A 117 -4.25 -8.63 10.19
C ASN A 117 -5.61 -8.57 9.49
N PHE A 118 -5.75 -9.29 8.38
CA PHE A 118 -6.99 -9.38 7.60
C PHE A 118 -8.19 -9.92 8.41
N ASP A 119 -7.94 -10.45 9.62
CA ASP A 119 -8.99 -10.91 10.54
C ASP A 119 -9.79 -9.77 11.19
N ALA A 120 -9.36 -8.51 11.07
CA ALA A 120 -10.02 -7.37 11.72
C ALA A 120 -11.15 -6.70 10.90
N GLY A 121 -11.32 -7.07 9.63
CA GLY A 121 -12.39 -6.55 8.76
C GLY A 121 -12.09 -5.21 8.11
#